data_AF-A0A1F2RAI4-F1
#
_entry.id   AF-A0A1F2RAI4-F1
#
_cell.length_a   1.000
_cell.length_b   1.000
_cell.length_c   1.000
_cell.angle_alpha   90.00
_cell.angle_beta   90.00
_cell.angle_gamma   90.00
#
_symmetry.space_group_name_H-M   'P 1'
#
loop_
_entity.id
_entity.type
_entity.pdbx_description
1 polymer ?
#
loop_
_entity_poly.entity_id
_entity_poly.type
_entity_poly.pdbx_seq_one_letter_code
_entity_poly.pdbx_strand_id
1 'polypeptide(L)'
;MDAPERYEQLIAFLGSQLPAPVEQEIDADGAMRFVGGEPPEVIVVLTQSSVVVSEFRGVWETPLKFTDRPRRIGLIKWRRLPETALWNALGALLKGAQQARLARFQVCQYCGQNTAPEWLHDDRVCQSCADRHSGAVH
;
A
#
# COMPACT_ATOMS: atom_id res chain seq x y z
N MET A 1 7.91 -18.81 -23.10
CA MET A 1 7.70 -17.39 -22.75
C MET A 1 9.01 -16.88 -22.21
N ASP A 2 9.54 -15.82 -22.79
CA ASP A 2 10.84 -15.30 -22.41
C ASP A 2 10.74 -14.51 -21.09
N ALA A 3 11.83 -14.46 -20.32
CA ALA A 3 11.86 -13.75 -19.04
C ALA A 3 11.51 -12.25 -19.13
N PRO A 4 11.87 -11.52 -20.22
CA PRO A 4 11.48 -10.12 -20.42
C PRO A 4 9.97 -9.95 -20.63
N GLU A 5 9.34 -10.76 -21.49
CA GLU A 5 7.89 -10.69 -21.77
C GLU A 5 7.08 -10.86 -20.48
N ARG A 6 7.47 -11.83 -19.65
CA ARG A 6 6.78 -12.12 -18.39
C ARG A 6 6.95 -11.00 -17.36
N TYR A 7 8.05 -10.26 -17.42
CA TYR A 7 8.30 -9.11 -16.55
C TYR A 7 7.37 -7.95 -16.92
N GLU A 8 7.21 -7.66 -18.21
CA GLU A 8 6.28 -6.63 -18.71
C GLU A 8 4.82 -6.95 -18.37
N GLN A 9 4.43 -8.22 -18.51
CA GLN A 9 3.10 -8.69 -18.08
C GLN A 9 2.87 -8.46 -16.58
N LEU A 10 3.89 -8.64 -15.73
CA LEU A 10 3.80 -8.35 -14.31
C LEU A 10 3.56 -6.86 -14.04
N ILE A 11 4.26 -5.98 -14.76
CA ILE A 11 4.06 -4.52 -14.64
C ILE A 11 2.62 -4.16 -15.02
N ALA A 12 2.14 -4.63 -16.17
CA ALA A 12 0.79 -4.37 -16.64
C ALA A 12 -0.28 -4.92 -15.68
N PHE A 13 -0.07 -6.14 -15.16
CA PHE A 13 -0.94 -6.73 -14.16
C PHE A 13 -0.98 -5.88 -12.89
N LEU A 14 0.17 -5.47 -12.35
CA LEU A 14 0.24 -4.63 -11.15
C LEU A 14 -0.46 -3.28 -11.36
N GLY A 15 -0.24 -2.63 -12.50
CA GLY A 15 -0.89 -1.36 -12.84
C GLY A 15 -2.43 -1.46 -12.95
N SER A 16 -2.97 -2.64 -13.30
CA SER A 16 -4.43 -2.84 -13.42
C SER A 16 -5.10 -3.36 -12.14
N GLN A 17 -4.34 -4.04 -11.26
CA GLN A 17 -4.90 -4.69 -10.07
C GLN A 17 -4.69 -3.89 -8.78
N LEU A 18 -3.76 -2.93 -8.77
CA LEU A 18 -3.58 -2.06 -7.62
C LEU A 18 -4.71 -1.03 -7.53
N PRO A 19 -5.11 -0.63 -6.31
CA PRO A 19 -6.07 0.45 -6.13
C PRO A 19 -5.50 1.75 -6.73
N ALA A 20 -6.33 2.46 -7.48
CA ALA A 20 -5.96 3.76 -8.03
C ALA A 20 -6.03 4.85 -6.95
N PRO A 21 -5.19 5.90 -7.03
CA PRO A 21 -4.09 6.09 -7.98
C PRO A 21 -2.92 5.12 -7.71
N VAL A 22 -2.11 4.86 -8.75
CA VAL A 22 -0.90 4.02 -8.64
C VAL A 22 0.34 4.87 -8.94
N GLU A 23 1.14 5.12 -7.92
CA GLU A 23 2.45 5.75 -8.02
C GLU A 23 3.51 4.69 -8.32
N GLN A 24 4.47 5.03 -9.18
CA GLN A 24 5.53 4.12 -9.62
C GLN A 24 6.88 4.81 -9.52
N GLU A 25 7.83 4.13 -8.89
CA GLU A 25 9.20 4.59 -8.70
C GLU A 25 10.16 3.46 -9.06
N ILE A 26 11.30 3.82 -9.66
CA ILE A 26 12.39 2.88 -9.94
C ILE A 26 13.50 3.16 -8.95
N ASP A 27 13.82 2.18 -8.12
CA ASP A 27 14.94 2.25 -7.18
C ASP A 27 16.29 2.18 -7.93
N ALA A 28 17.36 2.63 -7.27
CA ALA A 28 18.72 2.60 -7.82
C ALA A 28 19.19 1.20 -8.26
N ASP A 29 18.64 0.14 -7.64
CA ASP A 29 18.94 -1.26 -7.95
C ASP A 29 18.11 -1.80 -9.13
N GLY A 30 17.29 -0.97 -9.78
CA GLY A 30 16.38 -1.34 -10.86
C GLY A 30 15.15 -2.12 -10.40
N ALA A 31 14.87 -2.15 -9.09
CA ALA A 31 13.60 -2.62 -8.57
C ALA A 31 12.51 -1.58 -8.83
N MET A 32 11.32 -2.02 -9.25
CA MET A 32 10.17 -1.13 -9.36
C MET A 32 9.32 -1.21 -8.12
N ARG A 33 9.03 -0.05 -7.55
CA ARG A 33 8.14 0.14 -6.43
C ARG A 33 6.83 0.73 -6.93
N PHE A 34 5.72 0.12 -6.52
CA PHE A 34 4.36 0.57 -6.81
C PHE A 34 3.67 0.87 -5.49
N VAL A 35 3.03 2.03 -5.39
CA VAL A 35 2.18 2.40 -4.26
C VAL A 35 0.77 2.64 -4.79
N GLY A 36 -0.20 1.86 -4.32
CA GLY A 36 -1.59 1.98 -4.75
C GLY A 36 -2.51 2.52 -3.66
N GLY A 37 -3.44 3.38 -4.05
CA GLY A 37 -4.55 3.88 -3.24
C GLY A 37 -4.34 5.31 -2.71
N GLU A 38 -5.45 5.97 -2.40
CA GLU A 38 -5.47 7.28 -1.74
C GLU A 38 -6.56 7.30 -0.65
N PRO A 39 -6.20 7.17 0.64
CA PRO A 39 -4.85 7.03 1.20
C PRO A 39 -4.11 5.76 0.75
N PRO A 40 -2.77 5.71 0.79
CA PRO A 40 -2.00 4.54 0.37
C PRO A 40 -2.43 3.24 1.07
N GLU A 41 -2.67 2.20 0.28
CA GLU A 41 -3.21 0.92 0.73
C GLU A 41 -2.20 -0.22 0.60
N VAL A 42 -1.57 -0.35 -0.57
CA VAL A 42 -0.72 -1.49 -0.92
C VAL A 42 0.59 -0.99 -1.49
N ILE A 43 1.69 -1.62 -1.07
CA ILE A 43 3.02 -1.40 -1.65
C ILE A 43 3.50 -2.70 -2.28
N VAL A 44 3.92 -2.62 -3.54
CA VAL A 44 4.51 -3.75 -4.26
C VAL A 44 5.92 -3.40 -4.71
N VAL A 45 6.86 -4.29 -4.46
CA VAL A 45 8.23 -4.19 -4.99
C VAL A 45 8.47 -5.35 -5.96
N LEU A 46 8.63 -5.02 -7.23
CA LEU A 46 8.94 -5.94 -8.32
C LEU A 46 10.42 -5.86 -8.67
N THR A 47 11.13 -6.96 -8.42
CA THR A 47 12.52 -7.15 -8.86
C THR A 47 12.56 -8.11 -10.04
N GLN A 48 13.75 -8.27 -10.64
CA GLN A 48 13.99 -9.23 -11.71
C GLN A 48 13.65 -10.69 -11.36
N SER A 49 13.43 -11.05 -10.09
CA SER A 49 13.13 -12.44 -9.70
C SER A 49 12.03 -12.62 -8.67
N SER A 50 11.56 -11.53 -8.05
CA SER A 50 10.53 -11.59 -7.02
C SER A 50 9.58 -10.41 -7.03
N VAL A 51 8.35 -10.68 -6.61
CA VAL A 51 7.35 -9.67 -6.23
C VAL A 51 7.18 -9.73 -4.72
N VAL A 52 7.34 -8.61 -4.04
CA VAL A 52 7.05 -8.47 -2.61
C VAL A 52 5.78 -7.63 -2.49
N VAL A 53 4.77 -8.16 -1.82
CA VAL A 53 3.50 -7.45 -1.57
C VAL A 53 3.43 -7.11 -0.09
N SER A 54 3.14 -5.85 0.21
CA SER A 54 3.04 -5.32 1.56
C SER A 54 1.77 -4.48 1.70
N GLU A 55 1.19 -4.48 2.90
CA GLU A 55 0.21 -3.45 3.24
C GLU A 55 0.97 -2.16 3.59
N PHE A 56 0.38 -1.02 3.20
CA PHE A 56 0.92 0.27 3.56
C PHE A 56 0.79 0.50 5.06
N ARG A 57 1.85 1.03 5.66
CA ARG A 57 1.82 1.62 6.99
C ARG A 57 2.81 2.77 6.98
N GLY A 58 2.57 3.78 7.77
CA GLY A 58 3.60 4.73 8.11
C GLY A 58 3.49 5.19 9.55
N VAL A 59 4.52 5.91 9.96
CA VAL A 59 4.66 6.49 11.29
C VAL A 59 5.12 7.92 11.14
N TRP A 60 4.57 8.81 11.96
CA TRP A 60 5.14 10.13 12.16
C TRP A 60 6.33 10.00 13.10
N GLU A 61 7.55 10.11 12.55
CA GLU A 61 8.76 10.16 13.38
C GLU A 61 8.88 11.53 14.06
N THR A 62 8.36 12.57 13.40
CA THR A 62 8.16 13.93 13.94
C THR A 62 6.87 14.49 13.32
N PRO A 63 6.31 15.62 13.81
CA PRO A 63 5.14 16.26 13.19
C PRO A 63 5.32 16.65 11.71
N LEU A 64 6.57 16.74 11.23
CA LEU A 64 6.90 17.14 9.86
C LEU A 64 7.50 16.00 9.02
N LYS A 65 7.69 14.82 9.61
CA LYS A 65 8.35 13.69 8.95
C LYS A 65 7.52 12.44 9.10
N PHE A 66 6.80 12.11 8.03
CA PHE A 66 6.15 10.82 7.87
C PHE A 66 7.11 9.84 7.20
N THR A 67 7.17 8.61 7.68
CA THR A 67 8.04 7.56 7.13
C THR A 67 7.25 6.29 6.94
N ASP A 68 7.39 5.68 5.77
CA ASP A 68 6.76 4.42 5.45
C ASP A 68 7.41 3.28 6.23
N ARG A 69 6.58 2.41 6.80
CA ARG A 69 6.97 1.20 7.53
C ARG A 69 6.13 0.01 7.04
N PRO A 70 6.15 -0.30 5.73
CA PRO A 70 5.29 -1.30 5.13
C PRO A 70 5.42 -2.65 5.83
N ARG A 71 4.28 -3.31 6.04
CA ARG A 71 4.25 -4.67 6.59
C ARG A 71 4.11 -5.66 5.45
N ARG A 72 5.14 -6.51 5.27
CA ARG A 72 5.12 -7.56 4.25
C ARG A 72 3.98 -8.54 4.52
N ILE A 73 3.16 -8.76 3.49
CA ILE A 73 2.08 -9.76 3.46
C ILE A 73 2.57 -11.02 2.77
N GLY A 74 3.36 -10.89 1.70
CA GLY A 74 3.91 -12.05 1.00
C GLY A 74 5.07 -11.73 0.07
N LEU A 75 5.75 -12.78 -0.35
CA LEU A 75 6.83 -12.73 -1.33
C LEU A 75 6.65 -13.88 -2.31
N ILE A 76 6.68 -13.57 -3.61
CA ILE A 76 6.59 -14.54 -4.69
C ILE A 76 7.89 -14.53 -5.50
N LYS A 77 8.54 -15.69 -5.63
CA LYS A 77 9.65 -15.90 -6.58
C LYS A 77 9.09 -16.23 -7.97
N TRP A 78 8.67 -15.21 -8.71
CA TRP A 78 7.83 -15.36 -9.91
C TRP A 78 8.49 -16.16 -11.04
N ARG A 79 9.82 -16.11 -11.16
CA ARG A 79 10.57 -16.92 -12.15
C ARG A 79 10.44 -18.44 -11.94
N ARG A 80 10.11 -18.88 -10.73
CA ARG A 80 10.03 -20.31 -10.36
C ARG A 80 8.61 -20.87 -10.41
N LEU A 81 7.60 -20.02 -10.65
CA LEU A 81 6.20 -20.45 -10.64
C LEU A 81 5.66 -20.61 -12.06
N PRO A 82 4.77 -21.60 -12.28
CA PRO A 82 3.89 -21.59 -13.45
C PRO A 82 3.05 -20.33 -13.51
N GLU A 83 2.64 -19.93 -14.71
CA GLU A 83 1.95 -18.67 -14.96
C GLU A 83 0.63 -18.55 -14.18
N THR A 84 -0.26 -19.52 -14.30
CA THR A 84 -1.56 -19.51 -13.60
C THR A 84 -1.39 -19.43 -12.08
N ALA A 85 -0.41 -20.16 -11.53
CA ALA A 85 -0.13 -20.14 -10.10
C ALA A 85 0.39 -18.77 -9.63
N LEU A 86 1.23 -18.13 -10.45
CA LEU A 86 1.74 -16.78 -10.20
C LEU A 86 0.59 -15.77 -10.13
N TRP A 87 -0.28 -15.73 -11.14
CA TRP A 87 -1.35 -14.74 -11.20
C TRP A 87 -2.35 -14.91 -10.07
N ASN A 88 -2.75 -16.15 -9.76
CA ASN A 88 -3.65 -16.44 -8.65
C ASN A 88 -3.04 -16.06 -7.30
N ALA A 89 -1.77 -16.42 -7.05
CA ALA A 89 -1.09 -16.07 -5.81
C ALA A 89 -0.91 -14.56 -5.66
N LEU A 90 -0.52 -13.87 -6.73
CA LEU A 90 -0.32 -12.43 -6.71
C LEU A 90 -1.64 -11.69 -6.47
N GLY A 91 -2.71 -12.03 -7.21
CA GLY A 91 -4.03 -11.44 -7.00
C GLY A 91 -4.57 -11.64 -5.58
N ALA A 92 -4.38 -12.84 -5.01
CA ALA A 92 -4.77 -13.11 -3.63
C ALA A 92 -3.98 -12.26 -2.62
N LEU A 93 -2.67 -12.10 -2.81
CA LEU A 93 -1.83 -11.24 -1.95
C LEU A 93 -2.21 -9.76 -2.06
N LEU A 94 -2.46 -9.24 -3.26
CA LEU A 94 -2.87 -7.85 -3.47
C LEU A 94 -4.19 -7.57 -2.77
N LYS A 95 -5.20 -8.41 -3.01
CA LYS A 95 -6.51 -8.30 -2.37
C LYS A 95 -6.40 -8.43 -0.85
N GLY A 96 -5.61 -9.38 -0.36
CA GLY A 96 -5.39 -9.59 1.07
C GLY A 96 -4.71 -8.38 1.73
N ALA A 97 -3.69 -7.80 1.11
CA ALA A 97 -3.01 -6.59 1.60
C ALA A 97 -3.97 -5.40 1.65
N GLN A 98 -4.78 -5.22 0.59
CA GLN A 98 -5.78 -4.17 0.52
C GLN A 98 -6.82 -4.29 1.64
N GLN A 99 -7.41 -5.48 1.79
CA GLN A 99 -8.43 -5.73 2.80
C GLN A 99 -7.88 -5.60 4.23
N ALA A 100 -6.68 -6.13 4.49
CA ALA A 100 -6.02 -5.99 5.79
C ALA A 100 -5.78 -4.52 6.13
N ARG A 101 -5.42 -3.72 5.12
CA ARG A 101 -5.19 -2.29 5.29
C ARG A 101 -6.47 -1.52 5.58
N LEU A 102 -7.51 -1.71 4.77
CA LEU A 102 -8.80 -1.04 4.91
C LEU A 102 -9.51 -1.39 6.22
N ALA A 103 -9.36 -2.64 6.70
CA ALA A 103 -9.96 -3.09 7.96
C ALA A 103 -9.45 -2.32 9.19
N ARG A 104 -8.34 -1.57 9.06
CA ARG A 104 -7.78 -0.76 10.15
C ARG A 104 -8.30 0.67 10.15
N PHE A 105 -8.96 1.12 9.08
CA PHE A 105 -9.45 2.48 9.02
C PHE A 105 -10.62 2.64 9.99
N GLN A 106 -10.76 3.84 10.54
CA GLN A 106 -11.87 4.17 11.45
C GLN A 106 -12.62 5.38 10.90
N VAL A 107 -13.94 5.35 11.05
CA VAL A 107 -14.79 6.49 10.70
C VAL A 107 -14.64 7.57 11.75
N CYS A 108 -14.26 8.78 11.35
CA CYS A 108 -14.20 9.91 12.26
C CYS A 108 -15.60 10.29 12.74
N GLN A 109 -15.80 10.44 14.06
CA GLN A 109 -17.09 10.77 14.66
C GLN A 109 -17.61 12.17 14.31
N TYR A 110 -16.74 13.09 13.87
CA TYR A 110 -17.11 14.48 13.55
C TYR A 110 -17.38 14.69 12.06
N CYS A 111 -16.46 14.27 11.18
CA CYS A 111 -16.62 14.48 9.74
C CYS A 111 -17.15 13.26 8.97
N GLY A 112 -17.25 12.09 9.60
CA GLY A 112 -17.71 10.86 8.97
C GLY A 112 -16.73 10.24 7.96
N GLN A 113 -15.52 10.79 7.79
CA GLN A 113 -14.54 10.26 6.85
C GLN A 113 -13.87 9.00 7.37
N ASN A 114 -13.66 8.02 6.48
CA ASN A 114 -12.90 6.82 6.79
C ASN A 114 -11.40 7.16 6.84
N THR A 115 -10.83 7.14 8.02
CA THR A 115 -9.51 7.71 8.31
C THR A 115 -8.51 6.61 8.61
N ALA A 116 -7.36 6.68 7.98
CA ALA A 116 -6.25 5.80 8.23
C ALA A 116 -5.69 5.98 9.67
N PRO A 117 -5.24 4.92 10.36
CA PRO A 117 -4.77 4.98 11.75
C PRO A 117 -3.68 6.02 12.01
N GLU A 118 -2.77 6.21 11.05
CA GLU A 118 -1.72 7.20 11.18
C GLU A 118 -2.26 8.63 11.26
N TRP A 119 -3.42 8.91 10.65
CA TRP A 119 -4.09 10.22 10.59
C TRP A 119 -5.19 10.38 11.65
N LEU A 120 -5.33 9.40 12.55
CA LEU A 120 -6.14 9.53 13.74
C LEU A 120 -5.35 10.26 14.82
N HIS A 121 -6.01 11.16 15.53
CA HIS A 121 -5.53 11.78 16.76
C HIS A 121 -5.85 10.89 17.97
N ASP A 122 -7.06 10.34 17.98
CA ASP A 122 -7.59 9.39 18.97
C ASP A 122 -8.49 8.37 18.23
N ASP A 123 -9.00 7.35 18.92
CA ASP A 123 -9.67 6.16 18.36
C ASP A 123 -10.73 6.46 17.29
N ARG A 124 -11.39 7.63 17.34
CA ARG A 124 -12.45 8.04 16.39
C ARG A 124 -12.37 9.50 15.95
N VAL A 125 -11.23 10.16 16.11
CA VAL A 125 -11.07 11.59 15.77
C VAL A 125 -9.89 11.73 14.83
N CYS A 126 -10.11 12.25 13.62
CA CYS A 126 -9.02 12.58 12.71
C CYS A 126 -8.29 13.85 13.17
N GLN A 127 -7.02 14.01 12.78
CA GLN A 127 -6.18 15.16 13.17
C GLN A 127 -6.88 16.51 12.86
N SER A 128 -7.47 16.67 11.67
CA SER A 128 -8.14 17.90 11.27
C SER A 128 -9.35 18.26 12.14
N CYS A 129 -10.10 17.26 12.61
CA CYS A 129 -11.23 17.49 13.52
C CYS A 129 -10.76 17.69 14.96
N ALA A 130 -9.66 17.06 15.37
CA ALA A 130 -9.03 17.34 16.65
C ALA A 130 -8.68 18.83 16.74
N ASP A 131 -7.99 19.41 15.77
CA ASP A 131 -7.61 20.82 15.78
C ASP A 131 -8.82 21.78 15.91
N ARG A 132 -9.95 21.44 15.29
CA ARG A 132 -11.17 22.27 15.32
C ARG A 132 -11.99 22.13 16.61
N HIS A 133 -11.98 20.95 17.23
CA HIS A 133 -12.88 20.63 18.34
C HIS A 133 -12.17 20.47 19.70
N SER A 134 -10.85 20.33 19.72
CA SER A 134 -10.06 20.16 20.96
C SER A 134 -9.75 21.46 21.70
N GLY A 135 -10.29 22.60 21.25
CA GLY A 135 -10.25 23.82 22.04
C GLY A 135 -8.85 24.40 22.21
N ALA A 136 -8.08 24.52 21.12
CA ALA A 136 -6.95 25.43 21.10
C ALA A 136 -7.48 26.88 21.21
N VAL A 137 -7.66 27.34 22.44
CA VAL A 137 -7.77 28.76 22.77
C VAL A 137 -6.45 29.40 22.34
N HIS A 138 -6.50 30.23 21.29
CA HIS A 138 -5.44 31.18 20.98
C HIS A 138 -5.41 32.31 22.00
#